data_AF-J4K869-F1
#
_entry.id   AF-J4K869-F1
#
_cell.length_a   1.000
_cell.length_b   1.000
_cell.length_c   1.000
_cell.angle_alpha   90.00
_cell.angle_beta   90.00
_cell.angle_gamma   90.00
#
_symmetry.space_group_name_H-M   'P 1'
#
loop_
_entity.id
_entity.type
_entity.pdbx_description
1 polymer ?
#
loop_
_entity_poly.entity_id
_entity_poly.type
_entity_poly.pdbx_seq_one_letter_code
_entity_poly.pdbx_strand_id
1 'polypeptide(L)'
;MELKIRNVGKIDSADIEIKGITIIAGLNGTGKSTVSRSLFAMFHSFSNISGKVKLEKEFAIKRLFLLSQHFADAYVINGMDKKIEELPSILAGETDENIIRDILVRNCNVPKFVDDVISGIIKINAPADELLQNEIISEIFLDEFNGHITNIRSHKDSKIELKIKDFKIKIIFNNNDELLEVKERKELEHEIVYIDDPFIIDFHNIRKDGETNSFLSRTSGNTTNHRRSLLSHYMNNKALTLVDKANLKDRLTLVYKKINNILGSDMSLFETNNDGMSRVTRTKGLSLDSLSSGMKTFYLIKSLIDNGTIVQNGTLILDEPEVHLHPDWQVTLAEVIVLLQREMGLHILINTHSPYFLRAIEVFSGKYDTEDVIKYYLSYNEGDNAKMKDVTFNISEIYKVLSGPLQRIENEGYNDRD
;
A
#
# COMPACT_ATOMS: atom_id res chain seq x y z
N MET A 1 5.77 14.47 -9.29
CA MET A 1 4.30 14.39 -9.40
C MET A 1 3.68 15.39 -8.43
N GLU A 2 2.42 15.78 -8.59
CA GLU A 2 1.76 16.75 -7.70
C GLU A 2 0.45 16.16 -7.17
N LEU A 3 0.23 16.25 -5.86
CA LEU A 3 -1.00 15.87 -5.16
C LEU A 3 -1.66 17.14 -4.59
N LYS A 4 -2.92 17.37 -4.96
CA LYS A 4 -3.73 18.47 -4.43
C LYS A 4 -4.92 17.90 -3.68
N ILE A 5 -5.07 18.31 -2.42
CA ILE A 5 -6.13 17.87 -1.53
C ILE A 5 -6.90 19.11 -1.08
N ARG A 6 -8.22 19.05 -1.14
CA ARG A 6 -9.12 20.10 -0.64
C ARG A 6 -10.24 19.44 0.16
N ASN A 7 -10.45 19.93 1.37
CA ASN A 7 -11.55 19.55 2.26
C ASN A 7 -11.64 18.05 2.63
N VAL A 8 -10.52 17.33 2.69
CA VAL A 8 -10.46 15.90 3.02
C VAL A 8 -10.00 15.71 4.46
N GLY A 9 -10.79 15.01 5.28
CA GLY A 9 -10.55 14.86 6.71
C GLY A 9 -10.32 16.23 7.36
N LYS A 10 -9.20 16.41 8.06
CA LYS A 10 -8.85 17.71 8.67
C LYS A 10 -8.25 18.70 7.66
N ILE A 11 -7.80 18.25 6.48
CA ILE A 11 -7.10 19.09 5.51
C ILE A 11 -8.09 20.03 4.82
N ASP A 12 -7.95 21.34 5.06
CA ASP A 12 -8.64 22.35 4.27
C ASP A 12 -8.00 22.47 2.88
N SER A 13 -6.68 22.65 2.84
CA SER A 13 -5.91 22.67 1.60
C SER A 13 -4.48 22.15 1.78
N ALA A 14 -4.05 21.32 0.85
CA ALA A 14 -2.66 20.88 0.72
C ALA A 14 -2.30 20.74 -0.77
N ASP A 15 -1.19 21.36 -1.17
CA ASP A 15 -0.57 21.19 -2.49
C ASP A 15 0.83 20.65 -2.27
N ILE A 16 1.02 19.37 -2.58
CA ILE A 16 2.26 18.63 -2.30
C ILE A 16 2.88 18.17 -3.60
N GLU A 17 4.05 18.69 -3.92
CA GLU A 17 4.92 18.15 -4.96
C GLU A 17 5.68 16.95 -4.39
N ILE A 18 5.43 15.75 -4.92
CA ILE A 18 6.16 14.53 -4.60
C ILE A 18 7.29 14.38 -5.63
N LYS A 19 8.51 14.67 -5.18
CA LYS A 19 9.75 14.53 -5.95
C LYS A 19 10.41 13.16 -5.70
N GLY A 20 11.74 13.08 -5.60
CA GLY A 20 12.44 11.86 -5.22
C GLY A 20 12.19 11.54 -3.75
N ILE A 21 12.42 12.52 -2.87
CA ILE A 21 12.02 12.43 -1.46
C ILE A 21 11.17 13.65 -1.11
N THR A 22 10.06 13.45 -0.42
CA THR A 22 9.18 14.52 0.01
C THR A 22 8.80 14.27 1.45
N ILE A 23 9.21 15.18 2.33
CA ILE A 23 9.02 15.06 3.76
C ILE A 23 7.93 16.02 4.20
N ILE A 24 6.95 15.49 4.93
CA ILE A 24 5.95 16.28 5.63
C ILE A 24 6.22 16.14 7.13
N ALA A 25 6.51 17.26 7.79
CA ALA A 25 6.84 17.30 9.21
C ALA A 25 5.99 18.33 9.94
N GLY A 26 5.67 18.07 11.20
CA GLY A 26 4.83 18.94 12.02
C GLY A 26 4.16 18.18 13.16
N LEU A 27 3.46 18.87 14.07
CA LEU A 27 2.86 18.27 15.28
C LEU A 27 1.82 17.19 14.98
N ASN A 28 1.48 16.35 15.96
CA ASN A 28 0.46 15.30 15.79
C ASN A 28 -0.90 15.93 15.47
N GLY A 29 -1.72 15.23 14.67
CA GLY A 29 -3.06 15.71 14.34
C GLY A 29 -3.10 16.95 13.43
N THR A 30 -2.07 17.15 12.61
CA THR A 30 -1.97 18.22 11.59
C THR A 30 -2.28 17.72 10.17
N GLY A 31 -2.80 16.49 10.03
CA GLY A 31 -3.25 15.96 8.73
C GLY A 31 -2.16 15.30 7.86
N LYS A 32 -0.97 15.03 8.39
CA LYS A 32 0.12 14.33 7.65
C LYS A 32 -0.31 12.96 7.11
N SER A 33 -0.81 12.07 7.97
CA SER A 33 -1.31 10.77 7.52
C SER A 33 -2.49 10.91 6.55
N THR A 34 -3.32 11.95 6.67
CA THR A 34 -4.39 12.22 5.69
C THR A 34 -3.83 12.46 4.27
N VAL A 35 -2.66 13.10 4.13
CA VAL A 35 -1.96 13.21 2.83
C VAL A 35 -1.52 11.85 2.32
N SER A 36 -0.86 11.06 3.18
CA SER A 36 -0.41 9.70 2.84
C SER A 36 -1.55 8.80 2.40
N ARG A 37 -2.64 8.77 3.16
CA ARG A 37 -3.86 8.02 2.84
C ARG A 37 -4.51 8.47 1.53
N SER A 38 -4.56 9.78 1.28
CA SER A 38 -5.07 10.31 0.01
C SER A 38 -4.21 9.85 -1.17
N LEU A 39 -2.88 9.90 -1.03
CA LEU A 39 -1.96 9.44 -2.06
C LEU A 39 -2.10 7.93 -2.29
N PHE A 40 -2.17 7.15 -1.21
CA PHE A 40 -2.39 5.70 -1.25
C PHE A 40 -3.69 5.37 -1.98
N ALA A 41 -4.82 5.94 -1.54
CA ALA A 41 -6.12 5.68 -2.14
C ALA A 41 -6.14 6.05 -3.63
N MET A 42 -5.56 7.19 -4.02
CA MET A 42 -5.40 7.54 -5.44
C MET A 42 -4.59 6.50 -6.20
N PHE A 43 -3.38 6.16 -5.74
CA PHE A 43 -2.55 5.20 -6.45
C PHE A 43 -3.21 3.83 -6.55
N HIS A 44 -3.73 3.35 -5.42
CA HIS A 44 -4.38 2.05 -5.33
C HIS A 44 -5.63 1.98 -6.18
N SER A 45 -6.48 3.01 -6.18
CA SER A 45 -7.67 3.08 -7.03
C SER A 45 -7.37 2.96 -8.52
N PHE A 46 -6.26 3.52 -9.00
CA PHE A 46 -5.95 3.56 -10.43
C PHE A 46 -4.84 2.60 -10.86
N SER A 47 -4.23 1.84 -9.94
CA SER A 47 -3.32 0.74 -10.28
C SER A 47 -4.11 -0.53 -10.59
N ASN A 48 -3.91 -1.09 -11.79
CA ASN A 48 -4.56 -2.33 -12.24
C ASN A 48 -6.10 -2.30 -12.11
N ILE A 49 -6.73 -1.15 -12.36
CA ILE A 49 -8.18 -0.97 -12.14
C ILE A 49 -9.01 -1.87 -13.05
N SER A 50 -8.54 -2.10 -14.28
CA SER A 50 -9.18 -3.02 -15.23
C SER A 50 -9.13 -4.47 -14.71
N GLY A 51 -8.00 -4.84 -14.09
CA GLY A 51 -7.86 -6.14 -13.42
C GLY A 51 -8.78 -6.28 -12.22
N LYS A 52 -8.95 -5.23 -11.41
CA LYS A 52 -9.88 -5.22 -10.26
C LYS A 52 -11.33 -5.43 -10.70
N VAL A 53 -11.76 -4.77 -11.78
CA VAL A 53 -13.09 -4.98 -12.39
C VAL A 53 -13.29 -6.43 -12.80
N LYS A 54 -12.28 -7.04 -13.44
CA LYS A 54 -12.35 -8.45 -13.83
C LYS A 54 -12.45 -9.38 -12.62
N LEU A 55 -11.65 -9.13 -11.58
CA LEU A 55 -11.66 -9.91 -10.33
C LEU A 55 -13.01 -9.82 -9.61
N GLU A 56 -13.65 -8.64 -9.59
CA GLU A 56 -14.99 -8.48 -9.03
C GLU A 56 -16.05 -9.29 -9.79
N LYS A 57 -16.01 -9.25 -11.13
CA LYS A 57 -16.89 -10.07 -11.97
C LYS A 57 -16.66 -11.57 -11.73
N GLU A 58 -15.40 -11.99 -11.67
CA GLU A 58 -14.99 -13.36 -11.34
C GLU A 58 -15.55 -13.80 -9.98
N PHE A 59 -15.38 -12.98 -8.94
CA PHE A 59 -15.87 -13.27 -7.60
C PHE A 59 -17.40 -13.40 -7.55
N ALA A 60 -18.12 -12.50 -8.22
CA ALA A 60 -19.57 -12.55 -8.32
C ALA A 60 -20.05 -13.83 -9.03
N ILE A 61 -19.38 -14.26 -10.11
CA ILE A 61 -19.70 -15.51 -10.81
C ILE A 61 -19.41 -16.72 -9.91
N LYS A 62 -18.28 -16.73 -9.21
CA LYS A 62 -17.94 -17.79 -8.26
C LYS A 62 -18.98 -17.91 -7.15
N ARG A 63 -19.48 -16.78 -6.64
CA ARG A 63 -20.57 -16.76 -5.66
C ARG A 63 -21.88 -17.29 -6.25
N LEU A 64 -22.21 -16.92 -7.48
CA LEU A 64 -23.39 -17.44 -8.18
C LEU A 64 -23.34 -18.97 -8.31
N PHE A 65 -22.17 -19.52 -8.66
CA PHE A 65 -21.97 -20.97 -8.75
C PHE A 65 -22.25 -21.65 -7.41
N LEU A 66 -21.65 -21.15 -6.32
CA LEU A 66 -21.84 -21.70 -4.99
C LEU A 66 -23.30 -21.64 -4.49
N LEU A 67 -24.13 -20.75 -5.04
CA LEU A 67 -25.55 -20.62 -4.71
C LEU A 67 -26.46 -21.52 -5.55
N SER A 68 -25.98 -22.08 -6.67
CA SER A 68 -26.78 -23.02 -7.47
C SER A 68 -26.92 -24.36 -6.73
N GLN A 69 -28.14 -24.90 -6.74
CA GLN A 69 -28.45 -26.20 -6.14
C GLN A 69 -27.77 -27.36 -6.89
N HIS A 70 -27.35 -27.12 -8.14
CA HIS A 70 -26.74 -28.12 -9.02
C HIS A 70 -25.21 -28.01 -9.09
N PHE A 71 -24.59 -27.09 -8.33
CA PHE A 71 -23.14 -26.91 -8.34
C PHE A 71 -22.39 -28.10 -7.75
N ALA A 72 -22.88 -28.67 -6.64
CA ALA A 72 -22.26 -29.85 -6.04
C ALA A 72 -22.25 -31.04 -7.01
N ASP A 73 -23.35 -31.26 -7.72
CA ASP A 73 -23.46 -32.30 -8.75
C ASP A 73 -22.46 -32.05 -9.89
N ALA A 74 -22.40 -30.82 -10.40
CA ALA A 74 -21.44 -30.44 -11.43
C ALA A 74 -19.98 -30.63 -10.96
N TYR A 75 -19.67 -30.29 -9.72
CA TYR A 75 -18.33 -30.42 -9.16
C TYR A 75 -17.90 -31.89 -8.97
N VAL A 76 -18.82 -32.74 -8.48
CA VAL A 76 -18.56 -34.17 -8.25
C VAL A 76 -18.48 -34.96 -9.55
N ILE A 77 -19.40 -34.72 -10.50
CA ILE A 77 -19.46 -35.45 -11.79
C ILE A 77 -18.18 -35.26 -12.61
N ASN A 78 -17.56 -34.08 -12.53
CA ASN A 78 -16.30 -33.80 -13.21
C ASN A 78 -15.08 -34.20 -12.36
N GLY A 79 -15.25 -35.02 -11.32
CA GLY A 79 -14.13 -35.58 -10.55
C GLY A 79 -13.35 -34.55 -9.74
N MET A 80 -14.00 -33.45 -9.31
CA MET A 80 -13.35 -32.30 -8.67
C MET A 80 -12.27 -31.67 -9.56
N ASP A 81 -12.50 -31.62 -10.88
CA ASP A 81 -11.59 -31.00 -11.83
C ASP A 81 -11.40 -29.52 -11.50
N LYS A 82 -10.13 -29.11 -11.34
CA LYS A 82 -9.71 -27.72 -11.12
C LYS A 82 -10.22 -26.79 -12.21
N LYS A 83 -10.52 -27.30 -13.41
CA LYS A 83 -11.09 -26.50 -14.50
C LYS A 83 -12.40 -25.80 -14.11
N ILE A 84 -13.24 -26.40 -13.25
CA ILE A 84 -14.48 -25.75 -12.79
C ILE A 84 -14.16 -24.54 -11.90
N GLU A 85 -13.08 -24.59 -11.12
CA GLU A 85 -12.64 -23.46 -10.29
C GLU A 85 -12.09 -22.29 -11.13
N GLU A 86 -11.60 -22.57 -12.34
CA GLU A 86 -11.06 -21.57 -13.27
C GLU A 86 -12.16 -20.92 -14.13
N LEU A 87 -13.33 -21.54 -14.27
CA LEU A 87 -14.45 -21.05 -15.10
C LEU A 87 -14.86 -19.60 -14.79
N PRO A 88 -15.00 -19.16 -13.52
CA PRO A 88 -15.35 -17.78 -13.22
C PRO A 88 -14.39 -16.76 -13.84
N SER A 89 -13.09 -17.07 -13.90
CA SER A 89 -12.06 -16.18 -14.47
C SER A 89 -12.14 -16.06 -16.00
N ILE A 90 -12.64 -17.11 -16.66
CA ILE A 90 -12.86 -17.19 -18.11
C ILE A 90 -14.16 -16.46 -18.48
N LEU A 91 -15.19 -16.63 -17.66
CA LEU A 91 -16.52 -16.06 -17.88
C LEU A 91 -16.60 -14.58 -17.49
N ALA A 92 -15.67 -14.07 -16.68
CA ALA A 92 -15.62 -12.66 -16.29
C ALA A 92 -15.42 -11.75 -17.52
N GLY A 93 -16.43 -10.93 -17.80
CA GLY A 93 -16.47 -10.03 -18.95
C GLY A 93 -17.16 -10.59 -20.20
N GLU A 94 -17.53 -11.87 -20.23
CA GLU A 94 -18.26 -12.46 -21.36
C GLU A 94 -19.77 -12.14 -21.26
N THR A 95 -20.39 -11.73 -22.37
CA THR A 95 -21.81 -11.34 -22.42
C THR A 95 -22.61 -12.12 -23.46
N ASP A 96 -21.96 -12.83 -24.38
CA ASP A 96 -22.64 -13.66 -25.37
C ASP A 96 -23.15 -14.96 -24.73
N GLU A 97 -24.48 -15.12 -24.69
CA GLU A 97 -25.13 -16.28 -24.10
C GLU A 97 -24.66 -17.60 -24.74
N ASN A 98 -24.45 -17.65 -26.06
CA ASN A 98 -24.05 -18.87 -26.74
C ASN A 98 -22.64 -19.28 -26.33
N ILE A 99 -21.72 -18.31 -26.25
CA ILE A 99 -20.34 -18.55 -25.81
C ILE A 99 -20.32 -19.04 -24.36
N ILE A 100 -21.07 -18.37 -23.46
CA ILE A 100 -21.19 -18.76 -22.06
C ILE A 100 -21.73 -20.20 -21.95
N ARG A 101 -22.83 -20.49 -22.66
CA ARG A 101 -23.46 -21.81 -22.68
C ARG A 101 -22.48 -22.87 -23.18
N ASP A 102 -21.78 -22.62 -24.26
CA ASP A 102 -20.79 -23.55 -24.82
C ASP A 102 -19.64 -23.80 -23.85
N ILE A 103 -19.14 -22.78 -23.16
CA ILE A 103 -18.10 -22.93 -22.13
C ILE A 103 -18.61 -23.80 -20.97
N LEU A 104 -19.81 -23.53 -20.47
CA LEU A 104 -20.38 -24.26 -19.34
C LEU A 104 -20.70 -25.72 -19.70
N VAL A 105 -21.32 -25.98 -20.85
CA VAL A 105 -21.65 -27.34 -21.30
C VAL A 105 -20.39 -28.19 -21.46
N ARG A 106 -19.34 -27.62 -22.07
CA ARG A 106 -18.05 -28.31 -22.28
C ARG A 106 -17.35 -28.72 -20.98
N ASN A 107 -17.56 -27.97 -19.89
CA ASN A 107 -16.79 -28.15 -18.65
C ASN A 107 -17.60 -28.70 -17.47
N CYS A 108 -18.92 -28.53 -17.43
CA CYS A 108 -19.75 -28.93 -16.30
C CYS A 108 -20.60 -30.18 -16.56
N ASN A 109 -20.93 -30.50 -17.83
CA ASN A 109 -21.74 -31.67 -18.23
C ASN A 109 -23.04 -31.91 -17.42
N VAL A 110 -23.59 -30.86 -16.80
CA VAL A 110 -24.85 -30.89 -16.03
C VAL A 110 -25.78 -29.81 -16.59
N PRO A 111 -26.70 -30.14 -17.51
CA PRO A 111 -27.54 -29.15 -18.20
C PRO A 111 -28.34 -28.24 -17.25
N LYS A 112 -28.86 -28.78 -16.15
CA LYS A 112 -29.60 -28.00 -15.15
C LYS A 112 -28.74 -26.91 -14.48
N PHE A 113 -27.47 -27.20 -14.20
CA PHE A 113 -26.55 -26.20 -13.66
C PHE A 113 -26.32 -25.07 -14.66
N VAL A 114 -26.19 -25.40 -15.94
CA VAL A 114 -26.03 -24.41 -17.02
C VAL A 114 -27.23 -23.47 -17.07
N ASP A 115 -28.45 -24.02 -17.07
CA ASP A 115 -29.68 -23.23 -17.11
C ASP A 115 -29.87 -22.37 -15.84
N ASP A 116 -29.43 -22.85 -14.67
CA ASP A 116 -29.47 -22.10 -13.41
C ASP A 116 -28.61 -20.82 -13.44
N VAL A 117 -27.40 -20.89 -14.02
CA VAL A 117 -26.39 -19.84 -13.85
C VAL A 117 -26.26 -18.88 -15.03
N ILE A 118 -26.64 -19.27 -16.25
CA ILE A 118 -26.44 -18.46 -17.47
C ILE A 118 -26.98 -17.04 -17.31
N SER A 119 -28.25 -16.90 -16.90
CA SER A 119 -28.89 -15.59 -16.76
C SER A 119 -28.20 -14.70 -15.73
N GLY A 120 -27.70 -15.32 -14.65
CA GLY A 120 -26.94 -14.65 -13.61
C GLY A 120 -25.58 -14.16 -14.10
N ILE A 121 -24.85 -14.95 -14.87
CA ILE A 121 -23.55 -14.57 -15.45
C ILE A 121 -23.73 -13.36 -16.37
N ILE A 122 -24.71 -13.39 -17.28
CA ILE A 122 -25.01 -12.27 -18.18
C ILE A 122 -25.31 -11.01 -17.37
N LYS A 123 -26.13 -11.13 -16.32
CA LYS A 123 -26.47 -10.00 -15.45
C LYS A 123 -25.25 -9.45 -14.69
N ILE A 124 -24.31 -10.29 -14.27
CA ILE A 124 -23.07 -9.88 -13.59
C ILE A 124 -22.15 -9.11 -14.55
N ASN A 125 -22.07 -9.54 -15.81
CA ASN A 125 -21.20 -8.92 -16.81
C ASN A 125 -21.82 -7.72 -17.53
N ALA A 126 -23.15 -7.55 -17.45
CA ALA A 126 -23.90 -6.47 -18.10
C ALA A 126 -23.54 -5.03 -17.69
N PRO A 127 -23.21 -4.71 -16.42
CA PRO A 127 -22.84 -3.36 -16.03
C PRO A 127 -21.60 -2.88 -16.80
N ALA A 128 -21.63 -1.61 -17.22
CA ALA A 128 -20.50 -0.96 -17.83
C ALA A 128 -19.32 -0.94 -16.85
N ASP A 129 -18.11 -1.22 -17.35
CA ASP A 129 -16.92 -1.25 -16.51
C ASP A 129 -16.72 0.06 -15.74
N GLU A 130 -17.04 1.22 -16.34
CA GLU A 130 -16.95 2.52 -15.67
C GLU A 130 -17.79 2.63 -14.39
N LEU A 131 -18.97 2.00 -14.35
CA LEU A 131 -19.81 1.99 -13.16
C LEU A 131 -19.16 1.17 -12.05
N LEU A 132 -18.66 -0.02 -12.39
CA LEU A 132 -17.97 -0.88 -11.43
C LEU A 132 -16.65 -0.27 -10.96
N GLN A 133 -15.93 0.45 -11.83
CA GLN A 133 -14.75 1.23 -11.44
C GLN A 133 -15.11 2.31 -10.42
N ASN A 134 -16.20 3.05 -10.60
CA ASN A 134 -16.64 4.06 -9.64
C ASN A 134 -16.95 3.43 -8.27
N GLU A 135 -17.63 2.29 -8.24
CA GLU A 135 -17.90 1.56 -6.99
C GLU A 135 -16.60 1.10 -6.31
N ILE A 136 -15.66 0.51 -7.06
CA ILE A 136 -14.34 0.08 -6.54
C ILE A 136 -13.55 1.28 -5.99
N ILE A 137 -13.53 2.40 -6.72
CA ILE A 137 -12.87 3.62 -6.27
C ILE A 137 -13.52 4.12 -4.98
N SER A 138 -14.85 4.18 -4.93
CA SER A 138 -15.58 4.60 -3.74
C SER A 138 -15.28 3.71 -2.54
N GLU A 139 -15.28 2.39 -2.70
CA GLU A 139 -14.98 1.42 -1.64
C GLU A 139 -13.55 1.59 -1.11
N ILE A 140 -12.55 1.74 -1.99
CA ILE A 140 -11.14 1.96 -1.58
C ILE A 140 -11.00 3.23 -0.74
N PHE A 141 -11.62 4.34 -1.17
CA PHE A 141 -11.57 5.59 -0.42
C PHE A 141 -12.32 5.50 0.91
N LEU A 142 -13.52 4.93 0.92
CA LEU A 142 -14.29 4.77 2.15
C LEU A 142 -13.54 3.89 3.16
N ASP A 143 -12.97 2.77 2.73
CA ASP A 143 -12.23 1.87 3.62
C ASP A 143 -10.94 2.52 4.16
N GLU A 144 -10.21 3.26 3.33
CA GLU A 144 -8.99 3.96 3.76
C GLU A 144 -9.27 5.10 4.76
N PHE A 145 -10.43 5.76 4.61
CA PHE A 145 -10.86 6.86 5.46
C PHE A 145 -11.88 6.46 6.53
N ASN A 146 -12.09 5.16 6.77
CA ASN A 146 -13.06 4.63 7.74
C ASN A 146 -14.47 5.21 7.58
N GLY A 147 -14.92 5.35 6.34
CA GLY A 147 -16.24 5.87 5.96
C GLY A 147 -16.37 7.40 5.97
N HIS A 148 -15.32 8.15 6.33
CA HIS A 148 -15.38 9.61 6.48
C HIS A 148 -14.24 10.30 5.72
N ILE A 149 -14.47 10.57 4.44
CA ILE A 149 -13.48 11.19 3.55
C ILE A 149 -13.51 12.70 3.72
N THR A 150 -14.69 13.28 3.82
CA THR A 150 -14.94 14.72 3.92
C THR A 150 -14.60 15.29 5.28
N ASN A 151 -14.28 16.58 5.29
CA ASN A 151 -14.19 17.32 6.54
C ASN A 151 -15.58 17.40 7.17
N ILE A 152 -15.79 16.66 8.25
CA ILE A 152 -17.05 16.60 9.01
C ILE A 152 -17.53 17.95 9.56
N ARG A 153 -16.64 18.96 9.61
CA ARG A 153 -16.94 20.33 10.06
C ARG A 153 -17.30 21.26 8.89
N SER A 154 -17.29 20.74 7.67
CA SER A 154 -17.51 21.47 6.43
C SER A 154 -18.74 20.93 5.71
N HIS A 155 -19.43 21.79 4.97
CA HIS A 155 -20.52 21.40 4.06
C HIS A 155 -20.08 21.43 2.59
N LYS A 156 -18.76 21.45 2.35
CA LYS A 156 -18.19 21.48 1.00
C LYS A 156 -17.86 20.07 0.53
N ASP A 157 -17.78 19.92 -0.79
CA ASP A 157 -17.29 18.70 -1.41
C ASP A 157 -15.79 18.51 -1.14
N SER A 158 -15.39 17.25 -1.05
CA SER A 158 -14.00 16.81 -1.00
C SER A 158 -13.44 16.68 -2.40
N LYS A 159 -12.19 17.10 -2.59
CA LYS A 159 -11.53 17.00 -3.89
C LYS A 159 -10.09 16.58 -3.74
N ILE A 160 -9.72 15.56 -4.52
CA ILE A 160 -8.35 15.02 -4.58
C ILE A 160 -7.93 14.99 -6.04
N GLU A 161 -6.76 15.57 -6.33
CA GLU A 161 -6.18 15.59 -7.67
C GLU A 161 -4.75 15.05 -7.63
N LEU A 162 -4.44 14.11 -8.53
CA LEU A 162 -3.10 13.58 -8.74
C LEU A 162 -2.67 13.89 -10.17
N LYS A 163 -1.62 14.70 -10.30
CA LYS A 163 -1.01 15.05 -11.59
C LYS A 163 0.33 14.32 -11.72
N ILE A 164 0.44 13.51 -12.77
CA ILE A 164 1.66 12.77 -13.12
C ILE A 164 2.01 13.12 -14.56
N LYS A 165 3.18 13.74 -14.76
CA LYS A 165 3.64 14.21 -16.08
C LYS A 165 2.53 15.03 -16.76
N ASP A 166 1.97 14.50 -17.85
CA ASP A 166 1.04 15.21 -18.74
C ASP A 166 -0.45 14.93 -18.46
N PHE A 167 -0.76 14.05 -17.49
CA PHE A 167 -2.14 13.67 -17.17
C PHE A 167 -2.52 14.02 -15.74
N LYS A 168 -3.82 14.18 -15.50
CA LYS A 168 -4.35 14.61 -14.21
C LYS A 168 -5.64 13.88 -13.85
N ILE A 169 -5.52 12.95 -12.92
CA ILE A 169 -6.66 12.26 -12.32
C ILE A 169 -7.28 13.17 -11.26
N LYS A 170 -8.60 13.33 -11.29
CA LYS A 170 -9.34 14.09 -10.27
C LYS A 170 -10.54 13.29 -9.77
N ILE A 171 -10.71 13.25 -8.46
CA ILE A 171 -11.87 12.68 -7.79
C ILE A 171 -12.58 13.75 -6.96
N ILE A 172 -13.92 13.72 -6.95
CA ILE A 172 -14.78 14.52 -6.07
C ILE A 172 -15.73 13.61 -5.29
N PHE A 173 -15.82 13.84 -3.99
CA PHE A 173 -16.86 13.29 -3.12
C PHE A 173 -17.77 14.41 -2.62
N ASN A 174 -19.08 14.18 -2.54
CA ASN A 174 -20.00 15.13 -1.91
C ASN A 174 -19.81 15.16 -0.39
N ASN A 175 -20.49 16.07 0.28
CA ASN A 175 -20.50 16.20 1.74
C ASN A 175 -21.10 15.00 2.51
N ASN A 176 -21.62 13.98 1.83
CA ASN A 176 -22.09 12.71 2.41
C ASN A 176 -21.12 11.55 2.12
N ASP A 177 -19.88 11.85 1.70
CA ASP A 177 -18.85 10.87 1.34
C ASP A 177 -19.19 10.00 0.12
N GLU A 178 -20.15 10.40 -0.71
CA GLU A 178 -20.51 9.71 -1.95
C GLU A 178 -19.69 10.23 -3.14
N LEU A 179 -19.21 9.31 -3.97
CA LEU A 179 -18.43 9.63 -5.16
C LEU A 179 -19.28 10.36 -6.21
N LEU A 180 -18.99 11.65 -6.44
CA LEU A 180 -19.69 12.48 -7.43
C LEU A 180 -19.08 12.39 -8.82
N GLU A 181 -17.75 12.43 -8.89
CA GLU A 181 -17.05 12.61 -10.17
C GLU A 181 -15.66 11.98 -10.14
N VAL A 182 -15.33 11.26 -11.22
CA VAL A 182 -13.96 10.86 -11.55
C VAL A 182 -13.62 11.40 -12.94
N LYS A 183 -12.66 12.33 -13.03
CA LYS A 183 -12.11 12.83 -14.30
C LYS A 183 -10.77 12.16 -14.59
N GLU A 184 -10.63 11.75 -15.85
CA GLU A 184 -9.43 11.13 -16.43
C GLU A 184 -9.02 9.82 -15.72
N ARG A 185 -9.28 8.68 -16.38
CA ARG A 185 -9.09 7.33 -15.81
C ARG A 185 -7.81 6.68 -16.35
N LYS A 186 -6.67 7.34 -16.16
CA LYS A 186 -5.41 6.76 -16.62
C LYS A 186 -4.90 5.74 -15.61
N GLU A 187 -4.70 4.52 -16.08
CA GLU A 187 -4.13 3.44 -15.28
C GLU A 187 -2.69 3.75 -14.88
N LEU A 188 -2.37 3.50 -13.62
CA LEU A 188 -1.05 3.71 -13.05
C LEU A 188 -0.22 2.44 -13.17
N GLU A 189 1.02 2.60 -13.61
CA GLU A 189 1.92 1.48 -13.97
C GLU A 189 2.36 0.64 -12.77
N HIS A 190 2.48 1.26 -11.59
CA HIS A 190 2.98 0.62 -10.39
C HIS A 190 2.01 0.81 -9.22
N GLU A 191 1.86 -0.23 -8.42
CA GLU A 191 1.22 -0.15 -7.11
C GLU A 191 2.10 0.64 -6.15
N ILE A 192 1.45 1.39 -5.26
CA ILE A 192 2.12 2.14 -4.21
C ILE A 192 2.35 1.25 -2.99
N VAL A 193 3.53 1.35 -2.39
CA VAL A 193 3.81 0.68 -1.11
C VAL A 193 3.62 1.68 0.01
N TYR A 194 2.80 1.36 1.00
CA TYR A 194 2.60 2.18 2.20
C TYR A 194 3.00 1.38 3.43
N ILE A 195 4.09 1.80 4.08
CA ILE A 195 4.57 1.26 5.35
C ILE A 195 4.20 2.23 6.49
N ASP A 196 3.24 1.84 7.31
CA ASP A 196 2.89 2.49 8.59
C ASP A 196 3.22 1.61 9.80
N ASP A 197 3.12 0.28 9.64
CA ASP A 197 3.29 -0.69 10.71
C ASP A 197 4.29 -1.81 10.32
N PRO A 198 5.49 -1.85 10.94
CA PRO A 198 6.47 -2.91 10.68
C PRO A 198 6.09 -4.26 11.31
N PHE A 199 5.13 -4.32 12.23
CA PHE A 199 4.68 -5.55 12.88
C PHE A 199 3.85 -6.45 11.96
N ILE A 200 3.55 -6.01 10.73
CA ILE A 200 2.88 -6.83 9.72
C ILE A 200 3.63 -8.15 9.44
N ILE A 201 4.93 -8.21 9.72
CA ILE A 201 5.74 -9.41 9.53
C ILE A 201 5.32 -10.57 10.46
N ASP A 202 4.69 -10.26 11.61
CA ASP A 202 4.27 -11.25 12.61
C ASP A 202 3.07 -12.08 12.11
N PHE A 203 2.34 -11.58 11.10
CA PHE A 203 1.26 -12.32 10.45
C PHE A 203 1.77 -13.58 9.70
N HIS A 204 3.08 -13.74 9.53
CA HIS A 204 3.68 -14.91 8.88
C HIS A 204 3.34 -16.23 9.59
N ASN A 205 3.19 -16.25 10.92
CA ASN A 205 2.92 -17.49 11.66
C ASN A 205 1.46 -17.95 11.64
N ILE A 206 0.51 -17.05 11.35
CA ILE A 206 -0.92 -17.37 11.28
C ILE A 206 -1.26 -18.32 10.12
N ARG A 207 -0.37 -18.44 9.12
CA ARG A 207 -0.51 -19.36 7.98
C ARG A 207 -0.15 -20.82 8.32
N LYS A 208 0.59 -21.08 9.41
CA LYS A 208 1.06 -22.43 9.77
C LYS A 208 -0.07 -23.33 10.30
N ASP A 209 -1.15 -22.75 10.82
CA ASP A 209 -2.22 -23.50 11.51
C ASP A 209 -3.43 -23.88 10.63
N GLY A 210 -3.38 -23.72 9.30
CA GLY A 210 -4.37 -24.29 8.37
C GLY A 210 -5.84 -23.81 8.49
N GLU A 211 -6.22 -23.16 9.59
CA GLU A 211 -7.58 -22.74 9.93
C GLU A 211 -7.97 -21.39 9.31
N THR A 212 -6.98 -20.61 8.84
CA THR A 212 -7.19 -19.23 8.37
C THR A 212 -7.33 -19.06 6.87
N ASN A 213 -7.32 -20.16 6.09
CA ASN A 213 -7.90 -20.09 4.75
C ASN A 213 -9.31 -19.49 4.84
N SER A 214 -10.06 -19.76 5.91
CA SER A 214 -11.38 -19.17 6.22
C SER A 214 -11.42 -17.64 6.36
N PHE A 215 -10.38 -16.99 6.90
CA PHE A 215 -10.39 -15.53 7.13
C PHE A 215 -9.98 -14.73 5.89
N LEU A 216 -9.08 -15.29 5.07
CA LEU A 216 -8.66 -14.71 3.79
C LEU A 216 -9.56 -15.12 2.61
N SER A 217 -10.29 -16.24 2.70
CA SER A 217 -11.16 -16.73 1.62
C SER A 217 -12.62 -16.26 1.71
N ARG A 218 -13.01 -15.54 2.77
CA ARG A 218 -14.40 -15.09 2.98
C ARG A 218 -14.65 -13.63 2.60
N THR A 219 -13.60 -12.84 2.46
CA THR A 219 -13.64 -11.56 1.78
C THR A 219 -12.84 -11.73 0.50
N SER A 220 -13.34 -11.24 -0.62
CA SER A 220 -12.60 -11.11 -1.87
C SER A 220 -11.15 -10.69 -1.61
N GLY A 221 -10.24 -10.95 -2.56
CA GLY A 221 -8.87 -10.41 -2.57
C GLY A 221 -8.78 -8.88 -2.60
N ASN A 222 -9.82 -8.18 -2.13
CA ASN A 222 -9.92 -6.74 -2.01
C ASN A 222 -9.06 -6.29 -0.84
N THR A 223 -7.80 -6.01 -1.14
CA THR A 223 -6.94 -5.21 -0.29
C THR A 223 -7.41 -3.76 -0.38
N THR A 224 -8.52 -3.40 0.24
CA THR A 224 -9.13 -2.06 0.06
C THR A 224 -8.33 -0.95 0.73
N ASN A 225 -7.73 -1.24 1.88
CA ASN A 225 -6.90 -0.30 2.65
C ASN A 225 -5.41 -0.63 2.64
N HIS A 226 -4.60 0.34 3.04
CA HIS A 226 -3.13 0.26 3.00
C HIS A 226 -2.54 -0.90 3.80
N ARG A 227 -3.10 -1.25 4.97
CA ARG A 227 -2.56 -2.34 5.80
C ARG A 227 -2.79 -3.70 5.17
N ARG A 228 -3.98 -3.93 4.60
CA ARG A 228 -4.26 -5.16 3.85
C ARG A 228 -3.41 -5.21 2.58
N SER A 229 -3.19 -4.07 1.92
CA SER A 229 -2.29 -3.96 0.77
C SER A 229 -0.84 -4.30 1.15
N LEU A 230 -0.31 -3.72 2.23
CA LEU A 230 1.04 -4.00 2.73
C LEU A 230 1.21 -5.47 3.11
N LEU A 231 0.23 -6.07 3.80
CA LEU A 231 0.24 -7.49 4.10
C LEU A 231 0.28 -8.33 2.82
N SER A 232 -0.57 -8.01 1.84
CA SER A 232 -0.58 -8.69 0.55
C SER A 232 0.76 -8.56 -0.17
N HIS A 233 1.36 -7.36 -0.20
CA HIS A 233 2.67 -7.11 -0.77
C HIS A 233 3.77 -7.92 -0.07
N TYR A 234 3.75 -7.97 1.26
CA TYR A 234 4.71 -8.75 2.04
C TYR A 234 4.55 -10.26 1.79
N MET A 235 3.31 -10.75 1.72
CA MET A 235 3.00 -12.16 1.45
C MET A 235 3.16 -12.54 -0.03
N ASN A 236 3.32 -11.56 -0.91
CA ASN A 236 3.45 -11.79 -2.34
C ASN A 236 4.79 -12.47 -2.64
N ASN A 237 4.72 -13.58 -3.37
CA ASN A 237 5.87 -14.26 -3.95
C ASN A 237 5.94 -13.94 -5.43
N LYS A 238 6.01 -12.65 -5.80
CA LYS A 238 6.39 -12.26 -7.16
C LYS A 238 7.77 -12.88 -7.42
N ALA A 239 7.82 -13.88 -8.29
CA ALA A 239 9.03 -14.62 -8.57
C ALA A 239 9.94 -13.77 -9.46
N LEU A 240 10.71 -12.87 -8.84
CA LEU A 240 11.84 -12.23 -9.51
C LEU A 240 12.73 -13.29 -10.14
N THR A 241 13.12 -13.09 -11.40
CA THR A 241 14.04 -14.02 -12.05
C THR A 241 15.40 -13.98 -11.35
N LEU A 242 16.22 -15.02 -11.54
CA LEU A 242 17.58 -15.02 -10.99
C LEU A 242 18.43 -13.85 -11.50
N VAL A 243 18.15 -13.41 -12.74
CA VAL A 243 18.79 -12.24 -13.35
C VAL A 243 18.36 -10.96 -12.63
N ASP A 244 17.05 -10.77 -12.38
CA ASP A 244 16.54 -9.61 -11.64
C ASP A 244 17.16 -9.53 -10.24
N LYS A 245 17.24 -10.68 -9.54
CA LYS A 245 17.86 -10.77 -8.22
C LYS A 245 19.34 -10.38 -8.24
N ALA A 246 20.10 -10.85 -9.23
CA ALA A 246 21.51 -10.50 -9.37
C ALA A 246 21.68 -8.99 -9.63
N ASN A 247 20.92 -8.43 -10.57
CA ASN A 247 20.96 -7.01 -10.90
C ASN A 247 20.57 -6.11 -9.71
N LEU A 248 19.53 -6.48 -8.96
CA LEU A 248 19.11 -5.76 -7.75
C LEU A 248 20.20 -5.82 -6.68
N LYS A 249 20.80 -6.99 -6.45
CA LYS A 249 21.85 -7.17 -5.46
C LYS A 249 23.08 -6.33 -5.76
N ASP A 250 23.51 -6.30 -7.01
CA ASP A 250 24.67 -5.51 -7.45
C ASP A 250 24.37 -4.01 -7.29
N ARG A 251 23.22 -3.55 -7.76
CA ARG A 251 22.80 -2.14 -7.69
C ARG A 251 22.61 -1.66 -6.25
N LEU A 252 21.98 -2.47 -5.40
CA LEU A 252 21.64 -2.12 -4.02
C LEU A 252 22.68 -2.62 -3.01
N THR A 253 23.93 -2.85 -3.45
CA THR A 253 25.01 -3.38 -2.59
C THR A 253 25.15 -2.61 -1.28
N LEU A 254 25.16 -1.27 -1.32
CA LEU A 254 25.27 -0.42 -0.12
C LEU A 254 24.04 -0.50 0.77
N VAL A 255 22.85 -0.54 0.18
CA VAL A 255 21.57 -0.68 0.90
C VAL A 255 21.54 -2.01 1.64
N TYR A 256 21.80 -3.12 0.95
CA TYR A 256 21.84 -4.45 1.55
C TYR A 256 22.90 -4.55 2.64
N LYS A 257 24.09 -3.95 2.44
CA LYS A 257 25.12 -3.93 3.49
C LYS A 257 24.63 -3.24 4.76
N LYS A 258 23.97 -2.09 4.66
CA LYS A 258 23.44 -1.35 5.83
C LYS A 258 22.34 -2.12 6.54
N ILE A 259 21.37 -2.65 5.79
CA ILE A 259 20.28 -3.46 6.32
C ILE A 259 20.85 -4.70 7.02
N ASN A 260 21.74 -5.44 6.36
CA ASN A 260 22.31 -6.69 6.91
C ASN A 260 23.18 -6.44 8.15
N ASN A 261 23.84 -5.29 8.27
CA ASN A 261 24.57 -4.94 9.49
C ASN A 261 23.65 -4.79 10.71
N ILE A 262 22.41 -4.33 10.51
CA ILE A 262 21.40 -4.20 11.57
C ILE A 262 20.75 -5.54 11.87
N LEU A 263 20.40 -6.29 10.82
CA LEU A 263 19.83 -7.62 10.98
C LEU A 263 20.84 -8.64 11.53
N GLY A 264 22.14 -8.33 11.47
CA GLY A 264 23.24 -9.10 12.02
C GLY A 264 23.52 -10.42 11.28
N SER A 265 24.49 -11.19 11.78
CA SER A 265 24.71 -12.60 11.40
C SER A 265 23.54 -13.52 11.77
N ASP A 266 22.65 -13.04 12.64
CA ASP A 266 21.48 -13.78 13.12
C ASP A 266 20.46 -14.06 12.02
N MET A 267 20.50 -13.39 10.86
CA MET A 267 19.70 -13.79 9.69
C MET A 267 19.94 -15.23 9.24
N SER A 268 21.14 -15.80 9.47
CA SER A 268 21.38 -17.24 9.26
C SER A 268 20.70 -18.15 10.29
N LEU A 269 20.25 -17.59 11.41
CA LEU A 269 19.51 -18.25 12.46
C LEU A 269 18.00 -18.07 12.29
N PHE A 270 17.50 -17.22 11.40
CA PHE A 270 16.06 -17.04 11.16
C PHE A 270 15.63 -17.87 9.93
N GLU A 271 14.55 -18.64 10.05
CA GLU A 271 14.04 -19.47 8.94
C GLU A 271 13.55 -18.57 7.79
N THR A 272 14.28 -18.51 6.67
CA THR A 272 13.76 -17.95 5.41
C THR A 272 13.32 -19.09 4.50
N ASN A 273 12.02 -19.27 4.31
CA ASN A 273 11.42 -20.35 3.49
C ASN A 273 11.65 -20.19 1.97
N ASN A 274 12.72 -19.52 1.53
CA ASN A 274 13.07 -19.40 0.11
C ASN A 274 14.08 -20.44 -0.38
N ASP A 275 14.55 -21.37 0.46
CA ASP A 275 15.25 -22.57 -0.02
C ASP A 275 14.26 -23.71 -0.22
N GLY A 276 13.58 -23.65 -1.37
CA GLY A 276 12.81 -24.76 -1.91
C GLY A 276 13.71 -25.91 -2.37
N MET A 277 14.51 -26.52 -1.49
CA MET A 277 15.09 -27.85 -1.70
C MET A 277 15.84 -28.40 -0.47
N SER A 278 15.21 -28.60 0.69
CA SER A 278 15.72 -29.60 1.66
C SER A 278 14.70 -29.97 2.74
N ARG A 279 13.99 -31.07 2.53
CA ARG A 279 13.19 -31.76 3.56
C ARG A 279 14.04 -32.51 4.60
N VAL A 280 15.36 -32.31 4.64
CA VAL A 280 16.28 -33.14 5.43
C VAL A 280 17.43 -32.31 6.01
N THR A 281 17.11 -31.36 6.88
CA THR A 281 17.87 -30.98 8.11
C THR A 281 17.24 -29.71 8.65
N ARG A 282 16.26 -29.85 9.57
CA ARG A 282 15.73 -28.72 10.34
C ARG A 282 16.82 -28.23 11.31
N THR A 283 17.61 -27.26 10.90
CA THR A 283 18.32 -26.41 11.87
C THR A 283 17.27 -25.53 12.54
N LYS A 284 17.14 -25.64 13.87
CA LYS A 284 16.26 -24.78 14.68
C LYS A 284 16.56 -23.31 14.39
N GLY A 285 15.80 -22.69 13.51
CA GLY A 285 15.84 -21.25 13.33
C GLY A 285 14.92 -20.55 14.32
N LEU A 286 15.27 -19.35 14.75
CA LEU A 286 14.41 -18.43 15.49
C LEU A 286 13.26 -17.97 14.59
N SER A 287 12.10 -17.71 15.19
CA SER A 287 10.93 -17.16 14.50
C SER A 287 11.18 -15.70 14.11
N LEU A 288 10.64 -15.25 12.98
CA LEU A 288 10.64 -13.82 12.61
C LEU A 288 9.97 -12.95 13.69
N ASP A 289 9.04 -13.52 14.46
CA ASP A 289 8.41 -12.85 15.61
C ASP A 289 9.40 -12.43 16.69
N SER A 290 10.55 -13.11 16.76
CA SER A 290 11.60 -12.83 17.75
C SER A 290 12.51 -11.65 17.36
N LEU A 291 12.31 -11.06 16.17
CA LEU A 291 12.99 -9.84 15.78
C LEU A 291 12.53 -8.67 16.67
N SER A 292 13.48 -7.81 17.08
CA SER A 292 13.12 -6.56 17.75
C SER A 292 12.28 -5.67 16.82
N SER A 293 11.38 -4.86 17.38
CA SER A 293 10.48 -3.98 16.60
C SER A 293 11.23 -3.16 15.54
N GLY A 294 12.41 -2.63 15.87
CA GLY A 294 13.21 -1.88 14.91
C GLY A 294 13.82 -2.73 13.81
N MET A 295 14.24 -3.97 14.09
CA MET A 295 14.70 -4.91 13.05
C MET A 295 13.58 -5.27 12.08
N LYS A 296 12.33 -5.32 12.53
CA LYS A 296 11.16 -5.60 11.68
C LYS A 296 11.04 -4.60 10.54
N THR A 297 11.29 -3.31 10.78
CA THR A 297 11.28 -2.26 9.74
C THR A 297 12.30 -2.55 8.65
N PHE A 298 13.55 -2.85 9.01
CA PHE A 298 14.61 -3.16 8.03
C PHE A 298 14.34 -4.46 7.29
N TYR A 299 13.84 -5.48 7.99
CA TYR A 299 13.47 -6.76 7.38
C TYR A 299 12.31 -6.61 6.40
N LEU A 300 11.28 -5.82 6.73
CA LEU A 300 10.15 -5.54 5.86
C LEU A 300 10.60 -4.85 4.57
N ILE A 301 11.39 -3.77 4.69
CA ILE A 301 11.95 -3.07 3.52
C ILE A 301 12.75 -4.05 2.65
N LYS A 302 13.63 -4.85 3.25
CA LYS A 302 14.41 -5.87 2.54
C LYS A 302 13.51 -6.87 1.81
N SER A 303 12.47 -7.37 2.48
CA SER A 303 11.56 -8.37 1.93
C SER A 303 10.77 -7.83 0.75
N LEU A 304 10.32 -6.58 0.83
CA LEU A 304 9.59 -5.89 -0.24
C LEU A 304 10.48 -5.58 -1.45
N ILE A 305 11.78 -5.37 -1.26
CA ILE A 305 12.75 -5.27 -2.36
C ILE A 305 12.98 -6.67 -2.97
N ASP A 306 13.26 -7.67 -2.13
CA ASP A 306 13.62 -9.03 -2.56
C ASP A 306 12.49 -9.78 -3.27
N ASN A 307 11.23 -9.42 -3.00
CA ASN A 307 10.06 -9.98 -3.69
C ASN A 307 9.58 -9.12 -4.86
N GLY A 308 10.27 -8.02 -5.18
CA GLY A 308 9.93 -7.17 -6.33
C GLY A 308 8.66 -6.34 -6.16
N THR A 309 8.23 -6.08 -4.93
CA THR A 309 7.14 -5.12 -4.67
C THR A 309 7.65 -3.69 -4.79
N ILE A 310 8.80 -3.39 -4.16
CA ILE A 310 9.49 -2.10 -4.38
C ILE A 310 10.24 -2.21 -5.71
N VAL A 311 9.74 -1.49 -6.71
CA VAL A 311 10.26 -1.51 -8.08
C VAL A 311 10.94 -0.20 -8.45
N GLN A 312 11.73 -0.23 -9.52
CA GLN A 312 12.36 0.96 -10.10
C GLN A 312 11.32 2.04 -10.39
N ASN A 313 11.61 3.29 -10.03
CA ASN A 313 10.72 4.45 -10.20
C ASN A 313 9.34 4.30 -9.52
N GLY A 314 9.20 3.34 -8.59
CA GLY A 314 7.98 3.14 -7.81
C GLY A 314 7.74 4.24 -6.78
N THR A 315 6.51 4.25 -6.25
CA THR A 315 6.10 5.18 -5.19
C THR A 315 6.07 4.47 -3.84
N LEU A 316 6.67 5.09 -2.82
CA LEU A 316 6.74 4.56 -1.46
C LEU A 316 6.23 5.62 -0.47
N ILE A 317 5.39 5.22 0.48
CA ILE A 317 4.97 6.03 1.62
C ILE A 317 5.55 5.41 2.87
N LEU A 318 6.22 6.23 3.67
CA LEU A 318 6.76 5.88 4.98
C LEU A 318 6.12 6.81 6.03
N ASP A 319 5.20 6.30 6.83
CA ASP A 319 4.52 7.09 7.86
C ASP A 319 5.14 6.79 9.22
N GLU A 320 5.79 7.80 9.79
CA GLU A 320 6.52 7.73 11.07
C GLU A 320 7.51 6.54 11.17
N PRO A 321 8.36 6.31 10.13
CA PRO A 321 9.22 5.12 10.07
C PRO A 321 10.24 5.04 11.23
N GLU A 322 10.44 6.12 11.98
CA GLU A 322 11.38 6.22 13.09
C GLU A 322 10.86 5.72 14.45
N VAL A 323 9.54 5.57 14.64
CA VAL A 323 8.91 5.45 15.98
C VAL A 323 9.42 4.27 16.81
N HIS A 324 9.78 3.17 16.16
CA HIS A 324 10.24 1.94 16.83
C HIS A 324 11.76 1.74 16.77
N LEU A 325 12.51 2.76 16.34
CA LEU A 325 13.95 2.66 16.10
C LEU A 325 14.78 3.31 17.20
N HIS A 326 15.85 2.63 17.59
CA HIS A 326 16.95 3.26 18.34
C HIS A 326 17.53 4.43 17.52
N PRO A 327 18.02 5.52 18.16
CA PRO A 327 18.55 6.69 17.44
C PRO A 327 19.56 6.36 16.32
N ASP A 328 20.52 5.46 16.56
CA ASP A 328 21.49 5.05 15.52
C ASP A 328 20.81 4.37 14.30
N TRP A 329 19.71 3.65 14.54
CA TRP A 329 18.94 3.01 13.48
C TRP A 329 18.05 4.01 12.74
N GLN A 330 17.59 5.08 13.38
CA GLN A 330 16.93 6.19 12.68
C GLN A 330 17.87 6.83 11.66
N VAL A 331 19.13 7.08 12.06
CA VAL A 331 20.18 7.59 11.16
C VAL A 331 20.45 6.61 10.02
N THR A 332 20.57 5.31 10.33
CA THR A 332 20.82 4.29 9.31
C THR A 332 19.65 4.14 8.34
N LEU A 333 18.40 4.20 8.82
CA LEU A 333 17.21 4.12 7.98
C LEU A 333 17.11 5.33 7.05
N ALA A 334 17.37 6.54 7.56
CA ALA A 334 17.41 7.74 6.74
C ALA A 334 18.43 7.60 5.58
N GLU A 335 19.61 7.05 5.87
CA GLU A 335 20.63 6.79 4.86
C GLU A 335 20.18 5.73 3.83
N VAL A 336 19.51 4.67 4.28
CA VAL A 336 18.93 3.63 3.41
C VAL A 336 17.89 4.23 2.47
N ILE A 337 17.01 5.10 2.96
CA ILE A 337 15.97 5.76 2.15
C ILE A 337 16.59 6.64 1.07
N VAL A 338 17.61 7.45 1.40
CA VAL A 338 18.32 8.28 0.42
C VAL A 338 18.99 7.41 -0.65
N LEU A 339 19.63 6.31 -0.25
CA LEU A 339 20.23 5.36 -1.20
C LEU A 339 19.17 4.67 -2.07
N LEU A 340 18.02 4.28 -1.52
CA LEU A 340 16.92 3.71 -2.31
C LEU A 340 16.40 4.70 -3.35
N GLN A 341 16.23 5.96 -3.00
CA GLN A 341 15.86 6.99 -3.97
C GLN A 341 16.94 7.14 -5.05
N ARG A 342 18.21 7.25 -4.66
CA ARG A 342 19.33 7.41 -5.62
C ARG A 342 19.43 6.23 -6.57
N GLU A 343 19.46 5.03 -6.01
CA GLU A 343 19.72 3.82 -6.78
C GLU A 343 18.48 3.41 -7.57
N MET A 344 17.26 3.54 -7.05
CA MET A 344 16.05 3.05 -7.72
C MET A 344 15.16 4.15 -8.30
N GLY A 345 15.51 5.42 -8.16
CA GLY A 345 14.69 6.54 -8.65
C GLY A 345 13.31 6.63 -7.99
N LEU A 346 13.17 6.12 -6.76
CA LEU A 346 11.87 6.07 -6.06
C LEU A 346 11.29 7.47 -5.82
N HIS A 347 9.97 7.52 -5.76
CA HIS A 347 9.21 8.66 -5.27
C HIS A 347 8.74 8.37 -3.84
N ILE A 348 9.39 8.96 -2.84
CA ILE A 348 9.19 8.62 -1.43
C ILE A 348 8.50 9.77 -0.71
N LEU A 349 7.28 9.53 -0.21
CA LEU A 349 6.59 10.41 0.72
C LEU A 349 6.88 9.94 2.15
N ILE A 350 7.40 10.84 2.98
CA ILE A 350 7.75 10.54 4.38
C ILE A 350 6.98 11.48 5.29
N ASN A 351 6.25 10.93 6.25
CA ASN A 351 5.76 11.71 7.37
C ASN A 351 6.66 11.45 8.57
N THR A 352 7.07 12.50 9.27
CA THR A 352 7.93 12.36 10.43
C THR A 352 7.61 13.39 11.50
N HIS A 353 7.87 13.01 12.74
CA HIS A 353 7.84 13.86 13.93
C HIS A 353 9.24 14.11 14.49
N SER A 354 10.25 13.43 13.95
CA SER A 354 11.60 13.42 14.50
C SER A 354 12.49 14.48 13.84
N PRO A 355 12.95 15.49 14.61
CA PRO A 355 13.95 16.43 14.10
C PRO A 355 15.28 15.73 13.80
N TYR A 356 15.58 14.63 14.50
CA TYR A 356 16.77 13.81 14.25
C TYR A 356 16.69 13.09 12.90
N PHE A 357 15.53 12.50 12.59
CA PHE A 357 15.32 11.81 11.33
C PHE A 357 15.35 12.78 10.14
N LEU A 358 14.68 13.92 10.28
CA LEU A 358 14.75 15.03 9.32
C LEU A 358 16.19 15.45 9.05
N ARG A 359 16.97 15.69 10.12
CA ARG A 359 18.38 16.08 10.02
C ARG A 359 19.24 15.02 9.34
N ALA A 360 18.98 13.74 9.62
CA ALA A 360 19.70 12.64 8.99
C ALA A 360 19.46 12.61 7.48
N ILE A 361 18.20 12.80 7.02
CA ILE A 361 17.91 12.90 5.58
C ILE A 361 18.66 14.09 4.95
N GLU A 362 18.63 15.27 5.56
CA GLU A 362 19.39 16.44 5.06
C GLU A 362 20.86 16.10 4.85
N VAL A 363 21.53 15.55 5.87
CA VAL A 363 22.96 15.23 5.81
C VAL A 363 23.26 14.17 4.74
N PHE A 364 22.45 13.11 4.66
CA PHE A 364 22.70 12.05 3.70
C PHE A 364 22.34 12.45 2.27
N SER A 365 21.36 13.33 2.08
CA SER A 365 21.05 13.89 0.76
C SER A 365 22.20 14.69 0.20
N GLY A 366 22.87 15.51 1.01
CA GLY A 366 24.10 16.21 0.60
C GLY A 366 25.27 15.26 0.39
N LYS A 367 25.42 14.22 1.22
CA LYS A 367 26.47 13.20 1.06
C LYS A 367 26.38 12.43 -0.27
N TYR A 368 25.16 12.22 -0.76
CA TYR A 368 24.90 11.40 -1.96
C TYR A 368 24.43 12.20 -3.17
N ASP A 369 24.56 13.53 -3.13
CA ASP A 369 24.22 14.45 -4.21
C ASP A 369 22.75 14.31 -4.69
N THR A 370 21.80 14.20 -3.76
CA THR A 370 20.36 14.06 -4.06
C THR A 370 19.51 15.21 -3.51
N GLU A 371 20.12 16.32 -3.11
CA GLU A 371 19.41 17.47 -2.51
C GLU A 371 18.36 18.12 -3.45
N ASP A 372 18.60 18.06 -4.77
CA ASP A 372 17.76 18.68 -5.81
C ASP A 372 16.39 18.01 -5.99
N VAL A 373 16.29 16.75 -5.59
CA VAL A 373 15.08 15.93 -5.65
C VAL A 373 14.35 15.83 -4.32
N ILE A 374 14.74 16.62 -3.31
CA ILE A 374 14.06 16.66 -2.00
C ILE A 374 13.12 17.87 -1.87
N LYS A 375 11.98 17.64 -1.21
CA LYS A 375 11.04 18.67 -0.78
C LYS A 375 10.70 18.54 0.69
N TYR A 376 10.51 19.68 1.36
CA TYR A 376 10.12 19.73 2.76
C TYR A 376 8.83 20.55 2.94
N TYR A 377 7.86 19.98 3.65
CA TYR A 377 6.59 20.61 3.95
C TYR A 377 6.35 20.67 5.45
N LEU A 378 5.99 21.85 5.94
CA LEU A 378 5.50 22.04 7.30
C LEU A 378 3.99 21.83 7.33
N SER A 379 3.56 20.90 8.18
CA SER A 379 2.17 20.62 8.51
C SER A 379 1.75 21.35 9.78
N TYR A 380 0.68 22.13 9.71
CA TYR A 380 0.21 22.94 10.83
C TYR A 380 -1.32 23.07 10.84
N ASN A 381 -1.87 23.40 12.01
CA ASN A 381 -3.30 23.70 12.16
C ASN A 381 -3.53 25.21 12.12
N GLU A 382 -4.52 25.64 11.35
CA GLU A 382 -5.10 26.98 11.41
C GLU A 382 -6.53 26.85 11.92
N GLY A 383 -6.71 27.16 13.21
CA GLY A 383 -7.92 26.80 13.95
C GLY A 383 -8.11 25.29 13.98
N ASP A 384 -9.26 24.84 13.47
CA ASP A 384 -9.67 23.44 13.45
C ASP A 384 -9.22 22.67 12.19
N ASN A 385 -8.65 23.37 11.22
CA ASN A 385 -8.27 22.82 9.91
C ASN A 385 -6.76 22.67 9.79
N ALA A 386 -6.33 21.67 9.05
CA ALA A 386 -4.95 21.39 8.70
C ALA A 386 -4.56 22.03 7.36
N LYS A 387 -3.35 22.57 7.29
CA LYS A 387 -2.73 23.12 6.08
C LYS A 387 -1.27 22.66 5.97
N MET A 388 -0.74 22.77 4.76
CA MET A 388 0.63 22.40 4.43
C MET A 388 1.34 23.56 3.74
N LYS A 389 2.59 23.84 4.13
CA LYS A 389 3.41 24.89 3.54
C LYS A 389 4.73 24.30 3.05
N ASP A 390 5.10 24.55 1.78
CA ASP A 390 6.44 24.23 1.28
C ASP A 390 7.46 25.14 1.99
N VAL A 391 8.40 24.50 2.68
CA VAL A 391 9.47 25.12 3.45
C VAL A 391 10.84 24.57 3.03
N THR A 392 10.94 24.07 1.79
CA THR A 392 12.18 23.48 1.25
C THR A 392 13.39 24.40 1.40
N PHE A 393 13.19 25.72 1.25
CA PHE A 393 14.25 26.73 1.41
C PHE A 393 14.28 27.36 2.81
N ASN A 394 13.44 26.92 3.75
CA ASN A 394 13.39 27.42 5.12
C ASN A 394 13.02 26.31 6.14
N ILE A 395 13.80 25.24 6.15
CA ILE A 395 13.55 24.05 6.99
C ILE A 395 13.57 24.40 8.49
N SER A 396 14.20 25.52 8.87
CA SER A 396 14.20 26.05 10.24
C SER A 396 12.80 26.21 10.84
N GLU A 397 11.77 26.43 10.01
CA GLU A 397 10.37 26.50 10.46
C GLU A 397 9.90 25.16 11.04
N ILE A 398 10.30 24.03 10.44
CA ILE A 398 9.99 22.69 10.96
C ILE A 398 10.72 22.47 12.28
N TYR A 399 12.01 22.75 12.33
CA TYR A 399 12.82 22.56 13.54
C TYR A 399 12.25 23.34 14.73
N LYS A 400 11.84 24.59 14.52
CA LYS A 400 11.22 25.42 15.56
C LYS A 400 9.95 24.81 16.15
N VAL A 401 9.16 24.14 15.31
CA VAL A 401 7.93 23.46 15.75
C VAL A 401 8.25 22.16 16.48
N LEU A 402 9.20 21.38 15.97
CA LEU A 402 9.56 20.08 16.54
C LEU A 402 10.45 20.19 17.80
N SER A 403 11.13 21.32 18.03
CA SER A 403 11.97 21.53 19.22
C SER A 403 11.18 21.92 20.47
N GLY A 404 9.87 22.20 20.36
CA GLY A 404 9.02 22.63 21.47
C GLY A 404 9.07 21.73 22.71
N PRO A 405 9.03 20.38 22.58
CA PRO A 405 9.15 19.49 23.72
C PRO A 405 10.48 19.62 24.47
N LEU A 406 11.60 19.76 23.76
CA LEU A 406 12.92 19.92 24.37
C LEU A 406 13.00 21.25 25.14
N GLN A 407 12.50 22.33 24.54
CA GLN A 407 12.46 23.63 25.20
C GLN A 407 11.59 23.63 26.47
N ARG A 408 10.48 22.87 26.47
CA ARG A 408 9.69 22.67 27.69
C ARG A 408 10.49 21.96 28.77
N ILE A 409 11.20 20.89 28.43
CA ILE A 409 12.05 20.15 29.38
C ILE A 409 13.13 21.06 29.97
N GLU A 410 13.80 21.86 29.13
CA GLU A 410 14.79 22.84 29.58
C GLU A 410 14.18 23.84 30.57
N ASN A 411 13.02 24.43 30.23
CA ASN A 411 12.33 25.38 31.10
C ASN A 411 11.95 24.78 32.48
N GLU A 412 11.43 23.55 32.52
CA GLU A 412 11.11 22.87 33.80
C GLU A 412 12.37 22.66 34.65
N GLY A 413 13.49 22.25 34.04
CA GLY A 413 14.76 22.07 34.74
C GLY A 413 15.37 23.35 35.31
N TYR A 414 14.99 24.52 34.78
CA TYR A 414 15.38 25.83 35.31
C TYR A 414 14.41 26.33 36.40
N ASN A 415 13.11 26.01 36.33
CA ASN A 415 12.10 26.46 37.29
C ASN A 415 12.25 25.80 38.68
N ASP A 416 12.86 24.62 38.78
CA ASP A 416 13.12 23.93 40.07
C ASP A 416 14.34 24.49 40.84
N ARG A 417 14.93 25.62 40.41
CA ARG A 417 16.12 26.23 41.02
C ARG A 417 15.89 27.59 41.69
N ASP A 418 14.65 28.07 41.71
CA ASP A 418 14.20 29.26 42.46
C ASP A 418 13.17 28.84 43.53
#